data_AF-A0A956K2B7-F1
#
_entry.id   AF-A0A956K2B7-F1
#
_cell.length_a   1.000
_cell.length_b   1.000
_cell.length_c   1.000
_cell.angle_alpha   90.00
_cell.angle_beta   90.00
_cell.angle_gamma   90.00
#
_symmetry.space_group_name_H-M   'P 1'
#
loop_
_entity.id
_entity.type
_entity.pdbx_description
1 polymer ?
#
loop_
_entity_poly.entity_id
_entity_poly.type
_entity_poly.pdbx_seq_one_letter_code
_entity_poly.pdbx_strand_id
1 'polypeptide(L)'
;MLSDPTIRLALAAGAVVLLVVVVLVSRRKGAGGRGDRQLEQLIRDGRLGEAARRAVESGDLAQGVELYMRAQQPANAASLAARLGDERQAAELYERAGNLERAAHFYGRVGMEAKAV
;
A
#
# COMPACT_ATOMS: atom_id res chain seq x y z
N MET A 1 -2.88 -25.00 38.36
CA MET A 1 -3.97 -24.36 37.59
C MET A 1 -3.53 -23.90 36.19
N LEU A 2 -2.61 -24.61 35.51
CA LEU A 2 -2.27 -24.39 34.08
C LEU A 2 -1.90 -25.72 33.37
N SER A 3 -2.49 -26.84 33.81
CA SER A 3 -2.18 -28.17 33.27
C SER A 3 -3.26 -28.69 32.32
N ASP A 4 -4.25 -27.86 31.96
CA ASP A 4 -5.34 -28.28 31.09
C ASP A 4 -4.93 -28.28 29.62
N PRO A 5 -4.95 -29.44 28.95
CA PRO A 5 -4.52 -29.58 27.56
C PRO A 5 -5.38 -28.75 26.59
N THR A 6 -6.61 -28.43 26.98
CA THR A 6 -7.55 -27.59 26.22
C THR A 6 -7.09 -26.13 26.10
N ILE A 7 -6.52 -25.56 27.18
CA ILE A 7 -6.01 -24.18 27.19
C ILE A 7 -4.78 -24.06 26.27
N ARG A 8 -3.93 -25.09 26.24
CA ARG A 8 -2.75 -25.15 25.35
C ARG A 8 -3.15 -25.23 23.88
N LEU A 9 -4.21 -25.99 23.56
CA LEU A 9 -4.76 -26.10 22.21
C LEU A 9 -5.40 -24.79 21.74
N ALA A 10 -6.15 -24.10 22.60
CA ALA A 10 -6.77 -22.82 22.28
C ALA A 10 -5.73 -21.71 22.03
N LEU A 11 -4.68 -21.63 22.86
CA LEU A 11 -3.58 -20.67 22.67
C LEU A 11 -2.77 -20.98 21.40
N ALA A 12 -2.50 -22.25 21.11
CA ALA A 12 -1.81 -22.65 19.90
C ALA A 12 -2.63 -22.32 18.64
N ALA A 13 -3.94 -22.56 18.65
CA ALA A 13 -4.83 -22.21 17.54
C ALA A 13 -4.89 -20.69 17.33
N GLY A 14 -4.99 -19.90 18.40
CA GLY A 14 -4.95 -18.43 18.32
C GLY A 14 -3.64 -17.90 17.74
N ALA A 15 -2.51 -18.46 18.16
CA ALA A 15 -1.20 -18.09 17.62
C ALA A 15 -1.08 -18.45 16.13
N VAL A 16 -1.56 -19.63 15.70
CA VAL A 16 -1.55 -20.03 14.29
C VAL A 16 -2.43 -19.12 13.44
N VAL A 17 -3.64 -18.80 13.90
CA VAL A 17 -4.54 -17.87 13.20
C VAL A 17 -3.90 -16.48 13.09
N LEU A 18 -3.33 -15.97 14.18
CA LEU A 18 -2.62 -14.69 14.18
C LEU A 18 -1.46 -14.70 13.19
N LEU A 19 -0.66 -15.78 13.18
CA LEU A 19 0.48 -15.94 12.28
C LEU A 19 0.02 -16.05 10.82
N VAL A 20 -1.06 -16.76 10.54
CA VAL A 20 -1.68 -16.85 9.21
C VAL A 20 -2.19 -15.48 8.75
N VAL A 21 -2.85 -14.72 9.62
CA VAL A 21 -3.33 -13.36 9.32
C VAL A 21 -2.15 -12.43 9.05
N VAL A 22 -1.11 -12.47 9.89
CA VAL A 22 0.11 -11.68 9.71
C VAL A 22 0.81 -12.05 8.40
N VAL A 23 0.92 -13.33 8.07
CA VAL A 23 1.51 -13.80 6.81
C VAL A 23 0.67 -13.41 5.60
N LEU A 24 -0.67 -13.50 5.67
CA LEU A 24 -1.55 -13.07 4.58
C LEU A 24 -1.47 -11.57 4.32
N VAL A 25 -1.38 -10.75 5.37
CA VAL A 25 -1.19 -9.30 5.26
C VAL A 25 0.23 -8.98 4.75
N SER A 26 1.25 -9.69 5.21
CA SER A 26 2.65 -9.45 4.83
C SER A 26 2.97 -9.90 3.41
N ARG A 27 2.31 -10.96 2.92
CA ARG A 27 2.44 -11.42 1.52
C ARG A 27 1.87 -10.43 0.51
N ARG A 28 0.97 -9.53 0.93
CA ARG A 28 0.46 -8.46 0.06
C ARG A 28 1.49 -7.35 -0.18
N LYS A 29 2.57 -7.28 0.62
CA LYS A 29 3.52 -6.16 0.65
C LYS A 29 4.89 -6.44 0.02
N GLY A 30 5.09 -7.59 -0.63
CA GLY A 30 6.44 -8.02 -0.99
C GLY A 30 6.58 -8.94 -2.19
N ALA A 31 5.63 -8.93 -3.12
CA ALA A 31 5.84 -9.59 -4.41
C ALA A 31 6.59 -8.65 -5.36
N GLY A 32 7.80 -8.23 -4.95
CA GLY A 32 8.73 -7.50 -5.79
C GLY A 32 8.96 -8.30 -7.07
N GLY A 33 8.36 -7.81 -8.15
CA GLY A 33 8.45 -8.43 -9.46
C GLY A 33 9.92 -8.60 -9.86
N ARG A 34 10.25 -9.83 -10.30
CA ARG A 34 11.46 -10.23 -11.05
C ARG A 34 12.37 -9.04 -11.35
N GLY A 35 13.47 -8.91 -10.60
CA GLY A 35 14.41 -7.78 -10.61
C GLY A 35 14.60 -7.18 -11.99
N ASP A 36 13.87 -6.10 -12.26
CA ASP A 36 14.10 -5.29 -13.45
C ASP A 36 15.39 -4.50 -13.17
N ARG A 37 16.49 -4.95 -13.77
CA ARG A 37 17.81 -4.32 -13.62
C ARG A 37 17.75 -2.83 -13.95
N GLN A 38 16.89 -2.44 -14.88
CA GLN A 38 16.69 -1.04 -15.23
C GLN A 38 15.98 -0.28 -14.11
N LEU A 39 14.97 -0.88 -13.47
CA LEU A 39 14.30 -0.30 -12.30
C LEU A 39 15.31 -0.07 -11.17
N GLU A 40 16.12 -1.08 -10.85
CA GLU A 40 17.13 -0.95 -9.79
C GLU A 40 18.16 0.14 -10.11
N GLN A 41 18.57 0.25 -11.37
CA GLN A 41 19.48 1.31 -11.80
C GLN A 41 18.83 2.69 -11.65
N LEU A 42 17.58 2.87 -12.08
CA LEU A 42 16.84 4.13 -11.91
C LEU A 42 16.70 4.52 -10.42
N ILE A 43 16.49 3.54 -9.54
CA ILE A 43 16.43 3.76 -8.09
C ILE A 43 17.81 4.21 -7.57
N ARG A 44 18.90 3.54 -7.98
CA ARG A 44 20.27 3.91 -7.59
C ARG A 44 20.65 5.31 -8.08
N ASP A 45 20.22 5.67 -9.28
CA ASP A 45 20.47 6.98 -9.89
C ASP A 45 19.59 8.09 -9.28
N GLY A 46 18.72 7.78 -8.32
CA GLY A 46 17.79 8.72 -7.70
C GLY A 46 16.64 9.17 -8.62
N ARG A 47 16.48 8.54 -9.79
CA ARG A 47 15.44 8.83 -10.79
C ARG A 47 14.11 8.17 -10.41
N LEU A 48 13.62 8.51 -9.22
CA LEU A 48 12.52 7.81 -8.57
C LEU A 48 11.20 7.90 -9.34
N GLY A 49 10.91 9.01 -10.03
CA GLY A 49 9.70 9.13 -10.85
C GLY A 49 9.72 8.20 -12.07
N GLU A 50 10.87 8.01 -12.69
CA GLU A 50 11.04 7.06 -13.79
C GLU A 50 11.01 5.62 -13.31
N ALA A 51 11.65 5.35 -12.16
CA ALA A 51 11.56 4.06 -11.48
C ALA A 51 10.09 3.72 -11.18
N ALA A 52 9.32 4.67 -10.65
CA ALA A 52 7.90 4.48 -10.37
C ALA A 52 7.11 4.14 -11.63
N ARG A 53 7.32 4.90 -12.72
CA ARG A 53 6.70 4.61 -14.01
C ARG A 53 7.05 3.20 -14.51
N ARG A 54 8.31 2.81 -14.41
CA ARG A 54 8.77 1.49 -14.83
C ARG A 54 8.12 0.36 -14.02
N ALA A 55 7.99 0.53 -12.71
CA ALA A 55 7.27 -0.40 -11.85
C ALA A 55 5.78 -0.51 -12.23
N VAL A 56 5.14 0.60 -12.60
CA VAL A 56 3.76 0.59 -13.09
C VAL A 56 3.63 -0.14 -14.42
N GLU A 57 4.56 0.09 -15.35
CA GLU A 57 4.60 -0.58 -16.65
C GLU A 57 4.85 -2.10 -16.53
N SER A 58 5.60 -2.52 -15.51
CA SER A 58 5.80 -3.95 -15.21
C SER A 58 4.63 -4.60 -14.45
N GLY A 59 3.61 -3.82 -14.10
CA GLY A 59 2.40 -4.27 -13.40
C GLY A 59 2.50 -4.22 -11.87
N ASP A 60 3.65 -3.82 -11.31
CA ASP A 60 3.83 -3.64 -9.87
C ASP A 60 3.34 -2.25 -9.44
N LEU A 61 2.02 -2.08 -9.47
CA LEU A 61 1.36 -0.82 -9.11
C LEU A 61 1.65 -0.42 -7.66
N ALA A 62 1.80 -1.39 -6.74
CA ALA A 62 2.08 -1.14 -5.34
C ALA A 62 3.47 -0.54 -5.14
N GLN A 63 4.49 -1.11 -5.79
CA GLN A 63 5.83 -0.53 -5.81
C GLN A 63 5.84 0.83 -6.50
N GLY A 64 5.04 1.00 -7.56
CA GLY A 64 4.83 2.28 -8.23
C GLY A 64 4.33 3.38 -7.28
N VAL A 65 3.34 3.09 -6.43
CA VAL A 65 2.85 4.04 -5.41
C VAL A 65 3.97 4.47 -4.48
N GLU A 66 4.75 3.52 -3.95
CA GLU A 66 5.85 3.82 -3.03
C GLU A 66 6.92 4.70 -3.69
N LEU A 67 7.32 4.36 -4.91
CA LEU A 67 8.34 5.10 -5.64
C LEU A 67 7.86 6.51 -5.99
N TYR A 68 6.60 6.70 -6.38
CA TYR A 68 6.03 8.03 -6.60
C TYR A 68 5.96 8.87 -5.32
N MET A 69 5.66 8.26 -4.17
CA MET A 69 5.71 8.96 -2.89
C MET A 69 7.14 9.41 -2.56
N ARG A 70 8.13 8.51 -2.73
CA ARG A 70 9.54 8.85 -2.52
C ARG A 70 10.04 9.91 -3.50
N ALA A 71 9.49 9.96 -4.70
CA ALA A 71 9.74 10.99 -5.70
C ALA A 71 9.05 12.34 -5.39
N GLN A 72 8.34 12.47 -4.26
CA GLN A 72 7.51 13.64 -3.92
C GLN A 72 6.45 13.96 -4.99
N GLN A 73 5.89 12.92 -5.62
CA GLN A 73 4.82 13.02 -6.61
C GLN A 73 3.51 12.42 -6.06
N PRO A 74 2.91 13.01 -5.03
CA PRO A 74 1.74 12.44 -4.34
C PRO A 74 0.52 12.31 -5.26
N ALA A 75 0.36 13.18 -6.26
CA ALA A 75 -0.76 13.07 -7.22
C ALA A 75 -0.70 11.78 -8.07
N ASN A 76 0.50 11.39 -8.51
CA ASN A 76 0.70 10.16 -9.27
C ASN A 76 0.48 8.94 -8.37
N ALA A 77 1.02 8.97 -7.15
CA ALA A 77 0.80 7.94 -6.14
C ALA A 77 -0.69 7.78 -5.80
N ALA A 78 -1.44 8.89 -5.64
CA ALA A 78 -2.87 8.88 -5.36
C ALA A 78 -3.69 8.22 -6.46
N SER A 79 -3.38 8.52 -7.73
CA SER A 79 -4.04 7.90 -8.88
C SER A 79 -3.82 6.39 -8.92
N LEU A 80 -2.61 5.92 -8.59
CA LEU A 80 -2.31 4.50 -8.51
C LEU A 80 -2.98 3.81 -7.32
N ALA A 81 -2.99 4.45 -6.14
CA ALA A 81 -3.70 3.95 -4.97
C ALA A 81 -5.21 3.77 -5.26
N ALA A 82 -5.81 4.74 -5.96
CA ALA A 82 -7.21 4.64 -6.40
C ALA A 82 -7.44 3.47 -7.37
N ARG A 83 -6.52 3.23 -8.31
CA ARG A 83 -6.58 2.08 -9.23
C ARG A 83 -6.43 0.73 -8.51
N LEU A 84 -5.70 0.70 -7.40
CA LEU A 84 -5.56 -0.46 -6.53
C LEU A 84 -6.79 -0.69 -5.63
N GLY A 85 -7.76 0.24 -5.64
CA GLY A 85 -8.93 0.22 -4.76
C GLY A 85 -8.64 0.69 -3.34
N ASP A 86 -7.45 1.23 -3.06
CA ASP A 86 -7.14 1.85 -1.76
C ASP A 86 -7.62 3.30 -1.75
N GLU A 87 -8.94 3.46 -1.67
CA GLU A 87 -9.62 4.76 -1.72
C GLU A 87 -9.21 5.68 -0.57
N ARG A 88 -8.94 5.11 0.61
CA ARG A 88 -8.49 5.85 1.79
C ARG A 88 -7.10 6.45 1.54
N GLN A 89 -6.16 5.62 1.09
CA GLN A 89 -4.81 6.08 0.77
C GLN A 89 -4.83 7.08 -0.39
N ALA A 90 -5.69 6.86 -1.40
CA ALA A 90 -5.86 7.80 -2.49
C ALA A 90 -6.33 9.18 -1.98
N ALA A 91 -7.31 9.22 -1.09
CA ALA A 91 -7.80 10.47 -0.50
C ALA A 91 -6.69 11.25 0.22
N GLU A 92 -5.94 10.58 1.09
CA GLU A 92 -4.81 11.18 1.82
C GLU A 92 -3.71 11.69 0.90
N LEU A 93 -3.41 10.96 -0.18
CA LEU A 93 -2.40 11.37 -1.15
C LEU A 93 -2.89 12.53 -2.04
N TYR A 94 -4.17 12.58 -2.40
CA TYR A 94 -4.75 13.72 -3.10
C TYR A 94 -4.76 14.97 -2.23
N GLU A 95 -5.05 14.84 -0.93
CA GLU A 95 -4.98 15.93 0.05
C GLU A 95 -3.55 16.48 0.13
N ARG A 96 -2.55 15.61 0.28
CA ARG A 96 -1.12 16.00 0.26
C ARG A 96 -0.67 16.63 -1.05
N ALA A 97 -1.30 16.25 -2.17
CA ALA A 97 -1.06 16.86 -3.47
C ALA A 97 -1.77 18.22 -3.64
N GLY A 98 -2.56 18.67 -2.65
CA GLY A 98 -3.38 19.87 -2.74
C GLY A 98 -4.63 19.71 -3.61
N ASN A 99 -4.94 18.49 -4.08
CA ASN A 99 -6.13 18.22 -4.87
C ASN A 99 -7.31 17.88 -3.94
N LEU A 100 -7.82 18.91 -3.27
CA LEU A 100 -8.88 18.78 -2.27
C LEU A 100 -10.18 18.23 -2.86
N GLU A 101 -10.50 18.55 -4.12
CA GLU A 101 -11.70 18.04 -4.81
C GLU A 101 -11.67 16.50 -4.91
N ARG A 102 -10.56 15.94 -5.40
CA ARG A 102 -10.42 14.48 -5.45
C ARG A 102 -10.29 13.87 -4.07
N ALA A 103 -9.60 14.53 -3.14
CA ALA A 103 -9.52 14.06 -1.77
C ALA A 103 -10.92 13.92 -1.15
N ALA A 104 -11.75 14.96 -1.27
CA ALA A 104 -13.12 14.98 -0.77
C ALA A 104 -13.99 13.89 -1.44
N HIS A 105 -13.87 13.71 -2.76
CA HIS A 105 -14.57 12.64 -3.48
C HIS A 105 -14.25 11.25 -2.88
N PHE A 106 -12.96 10.94 -2.67
CA PHE A 106 -12.57 9.66 -2.11
C PHE A 106 -12.91 9.55 -0.61
N TYR A 107 -12.79 10.63 0.17
CA TYR A 107 -13.21 10.66 1.57
C TYR A 107 -14.71 10.38 1.74
N GLY A 108 -15.56 10.92 0.86
CA GLY A 108 -16.99 10.62 0.85
C GLY A 108 -17.27 9.14 0.59
N ARG A 109 -16.54 8.50 -0.33
CA ARG A 109 -16.71 7.06 -0.63
C ARG A 109 -16.32 6.15 0.52
N VAL A 110 -15.32 6.54 1.32
CA VAL A 110 -14.90 5.78 2.51
C VAL A 110 -15.63 6.19 3.79
N GLY A 111 -16.69 7.02 3.69
CA GLY A 111 -17.52 7.44 4.83
C GLY A 111 -16.85 8.44 5.77
N MET A 112 -15.80 9.12 5.33
CA MET A 112 -15.10 10.17 6.09
C MET A 112 -15.67 11.55 5.77
N GLU A 113 -16.96 11.73 6.06
CA GLU A 113 -17.70 12.95 5.71
C GLU A 113 -17.06 14.24 6.24
N ALA A 114 -16.46 14.19 7.44
CA ALA A 114 -15.78 15.34 8.04
C ALA A 114 -14.57 15.86 7.23
N LYS A 115 -14.01 15.06 6.33
CA LYS A 115 -12.92 15.45 5.41
C LYS A 115 -13.41 15.64 3.97
N ALA A 116 -14.69 15.42 3.71
CA ALA A 116 -15.31 15.50 2.39
C ALA A 116 -16.02 16.83 2.12
N VAL A 117 -16.07 17.73 3.10
CA VAL A 117 -16.69 19.06 3.07
C VAL A 117 -15.65 20.15 3.22
#